data_AF-A0A8D8LA06-F1
#
_entry.id   AF-A0A8D8LA06-F1
#
_cell.length_a   1.000
_cell.length_b   1.000
_cell.length_c   1.000
_cell.angle_alpha   90.00
_cell.angle_beta   90.00
_cell.angle_gamma   90.00
#
_symmetry.space_group_name_H-M   'P 1'
#
loop_
_entity.id
_entity.type
_entity.pdbx_description
1 polymer ?
#
loop_
_entity_poly.entity_id
_entity_poly.type
_entity_poly.pdbx_seq_one_letter_code
_entity_poly.pdbx_strand_id
1 'polypeptide(L)'
;HTYLSMSYFFARSGVGLMGFSGLYRSMSQEEQSHADALAKYLLKRNGAVELNTIKKPATCSWANIGTTLNETVRLENCVSESLSTLYRLAEKHNDVVTTDFIVTEFLNEQIESIREVNLLIARWRTLEKTPNGVYLLNRELEHKFKA
;
A
#
# COMPACT_ATOMS: atom_id res chain seq x y z
N HIS A 1 -1.77 -8.57 0.57
CA HIS A 1 -2.27 -9.57 -0.42
C HIS A 1 -2.69 -8.92 -1.75
N THR A 2 -3.46 -7.83 -1.76
CA THR A 2 -3.84 -7.13 -3.01
C THR A 2 -2.65 -6.57 -3.79
N TYR A 3 -1.70 -5.91 -3.12
CA TYR A 3 -0.46 -5.43 -3.77
C TYR A 3 0.38 -6.57 -4.36
N LEU A 4 0.42 -7.73 -3.72
CA LEU A 4 1.08 -8.91 -4.28
C LEU A 4 0.44 -9.36 -5.60
N SER A 5 -0.89 -9.33 -5.68
CA SER A 5 -1.63 -9.62 -6.93
C SER A 5 -1.31 -8.59 -8.03
N MET A 6 -1.23 -7.29 -7.68
CA MET A 6 -0.82 -6.23 -8.61
C MET A 6 0.61 -6.47 -9.12
N SER A 7 1.55 -6.80 -8.23
CA SER A 7 2.93 -7.11 -8.56
C SER A 7 3.02 -8.24 -9.60
N TYR A 8 2.37 -9.37 -9.33
CA TYR A 8 2.36 -10.50 -10.27
C TYR A 8 1.72 -10.16 -11.61
N PHE A 9 0.71 -9.31 -11.63
CA PHE A 9 0.10 -8.89 -12.89
C PHE A 9 1.08 -8.13 -13.78
N PHE A 10 1.82 -7.16 -13.25
CA PHE A 10 2.79 -6.39 -14.02
C PHE A 10 4.01 -7.22 -14.46
N ALA A 11 4.35 -8.26 -13.69
CA ALA A 11 5.41 -9.21 -14.03
C ALA A 11 5.04 -10.21 -15.13
N ARG A 12 3.75 -10.34 -15.50
CA ARG A 12 3.34 -11.26 -16.58
C ARG A 12 4.06 -10.90 -17.87
N SER A 13 4.52 -11.92 -18.62
CA SER A 13 5.26 -11.71 -19.88
C SER A 13 4.49 -10.93 -20.94
N GLY A 14 3.15 -10.95 -20.91
CA GLY A 14 2.31 -10.14 -21.80
C GLY A 14 2.15 -8.66 -21.39
N VAL A 15 2.62 -8.29 -20.20
CA VAL A 15 2.59 -6.91 -19.67
C VAL A 15 4.01 -6.35 -19.58
N GLY A 16 4.94 -7.08 -18.94
CA GLY A 16 6.38 -6.79 -18.97
C GLY A 16 6.80 -5.50 -18.26
N LEU A 17 6.05 -5.04 -17.25
CA LEU A 17 6.32 -3.79 -16.53
C LEU A 17 6.99 -4.06 -15.18
N MET A 18 8.25 -4.48 -15.22
CA MET A 18 8.98 -4.95 -14.03
C MET A 18 9.18 -3.88 -12.95
N GLY A 19 9.26 -2.59 -13.31
CA GLY A 19 9.35 -1.51 -12.32
C GLY A 19 8.06 -1.35 -11.50
N PHE A 20 6.91 -1.44 -12.15
CA PHE A 20 5.61 -1.47 -11.45
C PHE A 20 5.47 -2.75 -10.62
N SER A 21 5.94 -3.89 -11.12
CA SER A 21 5.99 -5.12 -10.33
C SER A 21 6.81 -4.94 -9.05
N GLY A 22 7.99 -4.33 -9.13
CA GLY A 22 8.87 -4.04 -8.00
C GLY A 22 8.22 -3.09 -6.99
N LEU A 23 7.61 -2.00 -7.44
CA LEU A 23 6.85 -1.07 -6.59
C LEU A 23 5.80 -1.81 -5.75
N TYR A 24 4.92 -2.57 -6.41
CA TYR A 24 3.84 -3.28 -5.70
C TYR A 24 4.34 -4.45 -4.86
N ARG A 25 5.50 -5.03 -5.20
CA ARG A 25 6.16 -6.02 -4.35
C ARG A 25 6.61 -5.38 -3.03
N SER A 26 7.25 -4.21 -3.12
CA SER A 26 7.70 -3.41 -1.97
C SER A 26 6.51 -3.04 -1.07
N MET A 27 5.46 -2.46 -1.64
CA MET A 27 4.24 -2.12 -0.88
C MET A 27 3.62 -3.35 -0.20
N SER A 28 3.64 -4.52 -0.86
CA SER A 28 3.15 -5.74 -0.23
C SER A 28 4.01 -6.22 0.93
N GLN A 29 5.31 -5.92 0.96
CA GLN A 29 6.22 -6.30 2.05
C GLN A 29 6.10 -5.33 3.23
N GLU A 30 5.92 -4.05 2.94
CA GLU A 30 5.64 -2.99 3.91
C GLU A 30 4.35 -3.28 4.69
N GLU A 31 3.25 -3.58 4.00
CA GLU A 31 1.98 -3.97 4.62
C GLU A 31 2.07 -5.26 5.47
N GLN A 32 2.95 -6.20 5.10
CA GLN A 32 3.22 -7.38 5.94
C GLN A 32 3.96 -7.00 7.21
N SER A 33 4.87 -6.03 7.12
CA SER A 33 5.60 -5.50 8.27
C SER A 33 4.68 -4.71 9.20
N HIS A 34 3.73 -3.95 8.66
CA HIS A 34 2.68 -3.27 9.42
C HIS A 34 1.78 -4.25 10.18
N ALA A 35 1.36 -5.34 9.53
CA ALA A 35 0.59 -6.38 10.19
C ALA A 35 1.35 -7.02 11.37
N ASP A 36 2.65 -7.28 11.18
CA ASP A 36 3.52 -7.81 12.24
C ASP A 36 3.75 -6.78 13.37
N ALA A 37 3.88 -5.49 13.04
CA ALA A 37 3.98 -4.41 14.03
C ALA A 37 2.74 -4.34 14.93
N LEU A 38 1.54 -4.43 14.34
CA LEU A 38 0.28 -4.50 15.10
C LEU A 38 0.22 -5.74 16.01
N ALA A 39 0.59 -6.92 15.49
CA ALA A 39 0.62 -8.14 16.28
C ALA A 39 1.60 -8.05 17.46
N LYS A 40 2.82 -7.56 17.20
CA LYS A 40 3.84 -7.32 18.25
C LYS A 40 3.35 -6.33 19.30
N TYR A 41 2.65 -5.27 18.89
CA TYR A 41 2.07 -4.30 19.82
C TYR A 41 1.03 -4.94 20.74
N LEU A 42 0.10 -5.73 20.19
CA LEU A 42 -0.89 -6.47 20.98
C LEU A 42 -0.21 -7.41 21.98
N LEU A 43 0.80 -8.17 21.55
CA LEU A 43 1.56 -9.08 22.42
C LEU A 43 2.29 -8.33 23.55
N LYS A 44 2.87 -7.15 23.28
CA LYS A 44 3.51 -6.29 24.30
C LYS A 44 2.51 -5.84 25.38
N ARG A 45 1.25 -5.68 25.02
CA ARG A 45 0.14 -5.33 25.92
C ARG A 45 -0.52 -6.56 26.55
N ASN A 46 0.11 -7.74 26.43
CA ASN A 46 -0.40 -9.04 26.88
C ASN A 46 -1.78 -9.40 26.26
N GLY A 47 -2.06 -8.89 25.06
CA GLY A 47 -3.23 -9.25 24.25
C GLY A 47 -2.99 -10.53 23.47
N ALA A 48 -4.07 -11.23 23.13
CA ALA A 48 -4.03 -12.39 22.23
C ALA A 48 -4.14 -11.94 20.77
N VAL A 49 -3.41 -12.62 19.88
CA VAL A 49 -3.49 -12.39 18.43
C VAL A 49 -4.29 -13.53 17.80
N GLU A 50 -5.44 -13.20 17.24
CA GLU A 50 -6.29 -14.15 16.51
C GLU A 50 -6.23 -13.83 15.01
N LEU A 51 -5.66 -14.75 14.22
CA LEU A 51 -5.57 -14.61 12.78
C LEU A 51 -6.86 -15.08 12.11
N ASN A 52 -7.44 -14.20 11.30
CA ASN A 52 -8.66 -14.47 10.55
C ASN A 52 -8.37 -14.73 9.06
N THR A 53 -9.35 -15.29 8.36
CA THR A 53 -9.27 -15.53 6.92
C THR A 53 -9.07 -14.23 6.14
N ILE A 54 -7.99 -14.17 5.36
CA ILE A 54 -7.74 -13.06 4.43
C ILE A 54 -8.56 -13.28 3.16
N LYS A 55 -9.52 -12.38 2.90
CA LYS A 55 -10.31 -12.42 1.65
C LYS A 55 -9.41 -12.20 0.44
N LYS A 56 -9.71 -12.90 -0.66
CA LYS A 56 -9.04 -12.66 -1.94
C LYS A 56 -9.28 -11.21 -2.42
N PRO A 57 -8.41 -10.64 -3.25
CA PRO A 57 -8.60 -9.30 -3.82
C PRO A 57 -9.87 -9.26 -4.65
N ALA A 58 -10.55 -8.12 -4.66
CA ALA A 58 -11.80 -7.93 -5.41
C ALA A 58 -11.60 -8.09 -6.93
N THR A 59 -10.40 -7.77 -7.42
CA THR A 59 -10.01 -7.97 -8.82
C THR A 59 -8.59 -8.53 -8.91
N CYS A 60 -8.38 -9.37 -9.92
CA CYS A 60 -7.04 -9.82 -10.38
C CYS A 60 -6.79 -9.40 -11.83
N SER A 61 -7.69 -8.61 -12.43
CA SER A 61 -7.59 -8.09 -13.79
C SER A 61 -7.34 -6.60 -13.73
N TRP A 62 -6.08 -6.23 -13.59
CA TRP A 62 -5.62 -4.85 -13.53
C TRP A 62 -5.55 -4.28 -14.95
N ALA A 63 -6.65 -3.74 -15.46
CA ALA A 63 -6.78 -3.45 -16.90
C ALA A 63 -5.71 -2.49 -17.46
N ASN A 64 -5.23 -1.52 -16.66
CA ASN A 64 -4.16 -0.61 -17.03
C ASN A 64 -3.48 0.01 -15.78
N ILE A 65 -2.37 0.72 -15.98
CA ILE A 65 -1.61 1.37 -14.90
C ILE A 65 -2.48 2.38 -14.13
N GLY A 66 -3.22 3.22 -14.85
CA GLY A 66 -4.05 4.27 -14.24
C GLY A 66 -5.12 3.72 -13.29
N THR A 67 -5.82 2.64 -13.67
CA THR A 67 -6.81 1.99 -12.81
C THR A 67 -6.15 1.34 -11.59
N THR A 68 -4.96 0.78 -11.75
CA THR A 68 -4.21 0.17 -10.65
C THR A 68 -3.75 1.22 -9.63
N LEU A 69 -3.24 2.36 -10.09
CA LEU A 69 -2.82 3.46 -9.22
C LEU A 69 -4.02 4.07 -8.48
N ASN A 70 -5.15 4.28 -9.16
CA ASN A 70 -6.37 4.76 -8.50
C ASN A 70 -6.87 3.77 -7.43
N GLU A 71 -6.81 2.46 -7.71
CA GLU A 71 -7.15 1.44 -6.72
C GLU A 71 -6.18 1.46 -5.54
N THR A 72 -4.89 1.70 -5.78
CA THR A 72 -3.86 1.83 -4.73
C THR A 72 -4.25 2.95 -3.76
N VAL A 73 -4.54 4.15 -4.27
CA VAL A 73 -5.02 5.27 -3.43
C VAL A 73 -6.29 4.94 -2.67
N ARG A 74 -7.22 4.22 -3.31
CA ARG A 74 -8.46 3.79 -2.65
C ARG A 74 -8.17 2.85 -1.48
N LEU A 75 -7.25 1.89 -1.65
CA LEU A 75 -6.85 0.95 -0.59
C LEU A 75 -6.16 1.68 0.57
N GLU A 76 -5.20 2.55 0.28
CA GLU A 76 -4.49 3.36 1.29
C GLU A 76 -5.45 4.23 2.09
N ASN A 77 -6.44 4.87 1.44
CA ASN A 77 -7.46 5.65 2.14
C ASN A 77 -8.35 4.76 3.04
N CYS A 78 -8.69 3.54 2.61
CA CYS A 78 -9.43 2.60 3.44
C CYS A 78 -8.64 2.17 4.69
N VAL A 79 -7.33 1.94 4.55
CA VAL A 79 -6.44 1.64 5.68
C VAL A 79 -6.34 2.85 6.61
N SER A 80 -6.14 4.06 6.07
CA SER A 80 -6.08 5.31 6.84
C SER A 80 -7.37 5.58 7.63
N GLU A 81 -8.55 5.32 7.06
CA GLU A 81 -9.81 5.49 7.78
C GLU A 81 -9.99 4.42 8.87
N SER A 82 -9.52 3.19 8.62
CA SER A 82 -9.54 2.12 9.61
C SER A 82 -8.64 2.46 10.81
N LEU A 83 -7.44 2.99 10.56
CA LEU A 83 -6.53 3.51 11.59
C LEU A 83 -7.12 4.69 12.34
N SER A 84 -7.77 5.62 11.63
CA SER A 84 -8.46 6.76 12.25
C SER A 84 -9.60 6.32 13.17
N THR A 85 -10.36 5.29 12.75
CA THR A 85 -11.38 4.68 13.58
C THR A 85 -10.79 4.02 14.83
N LEU A 86 -9.67 3.31 14.68
CA LEU A 86 -8.95 2.70 15.80
C LEU A 86 -8.42 3.75 16.77
N TYR A 87 -7.87 4.86 16.25
CA TYR A 87 -7.43 6.00 17.06
C TYR A 87 -8.57 6.58 17.90
N ARG A 88 -9.72 6.88 17.27
CA ARG A 88 -10.91 7.41 17.97
C ARG A 88 -11.40 6.45 19.07
N LEU A 89 -11.29 5.14 18.83
CA LEU A 89 -11.64 4.12 19.84
C LEU A 89 -10.65 4.15 21.01
N ALA A 90 -9.34 4.20 20.75
CA ALA A 90 -8.32 4.30 21.78
C ALA A 90 -8.49 5.58 22.62
N GLU A 91 -8.74 6.71 21.97
CA GLU A 91 -9.03 7.99 22.62
C GLU A 91 -10.27 7.92 23.51
N LYS A 92 -11.38 7.32 23.02
CA LYS A 92 -12.60 7.09 23.82
C LYS A 92 -12.34 6.28 25.09
N HIS A 93 -11.37 5.37 25.05
CA HIS A 93 -10.96 4.56 26.20
C HIS A 93 -9.82 5.18 27.02
N ASN A 94 -9.38 6.40 26.68
CA ASN A 94 -8.23 7.09 27.28
C ASN A 94 -6.92 6.27 27.22
N ASP A 95 -6.76 5.44 26.19
CA ASP A 95 -5.55 4.64 26.00
C ASP A 95 -4.47 5.46 25.27
N VAL A 96 -3.77 6.29 26.04
CA VAL A 96 -2.72 7.20 25.56
C VAL A 96 -1.61 6.47 24.79
N VAL A 97 -1.27 5.25 25.23
CA VAL A 97 -0.18 4.48 24.60
C VAL A 97 -0.62 3.92 23.25
N THR A 98 -1.88 3.51 23.12
CA THR A 98 -2.42 3.05 21.83
C THR A 98 -2.61 4.21 20.86
N THR A 99 -3.07 5.38 21.34
CA THR A 99 -3.18 6.57 20.48
C THR A 99 -1.82 7.02 19.93
N ASP A 100 -0.78 7.06 20.78
CA ASP A 100 0.57 7.43 20.36
C ASP A 100 1.15 6.44 19.35
N PHE A 101 1.00 5.13 19.62
CA PHE A 101 1.46 4.08 18.71
C PHE A 101 0.81 4.19 17.31
N ILE A 102 -0.50 4.43 17.23
CA ILE A 102 -1.20 4.56 15.95
C ILE A 102 -0.73 5.79 15.18
N VAL A 103 -0.53 6.93 15.87
CA VAL A 103 -0.10 8.17 15.23
C VAL A 103 1.33 8.06 14.72
N THR A 104 2.24 7.64 15.61
CA THR A 104 3.68 7.64 15.37
C THR A 104 4.08 6.60 14.33
N GLU A 105 3.55 5.38 14.43
CA GLU A 105 3.98 4.26 13.58
C GLU A 105 3.15 4.09 12.30
N PHE A 106 1.93 4.65 12.22
CA PHE A 106 1.05 4.40 11.06
C PHE A 106 0.51 5.67 10.41
N LEU A 107 -0.15 6.57 11.14
CA LEU A 107 -0.84 7.70 10.50
C LEU A 107 0.12 8.66 9.78
N ASN A 108 1.30 8.91 10.36
CA ASN A 108 2.33 9.72 9.69
C ASN A 108 2.83 9.05 8.39
N GLU A 109 3.02 7.74 8.42
CA GLU A 109 3.47 6.96 7.25
C GLU A 109 2.39 6.93 6.15
N GLN A 110 1.11 6.76 6.52
CA GLN A 110 0.00 6.80 5.55
C GLN A 110 -0.05 8.13 4.80
N ILE A 111 0.19 9.27 5.47
CA ILE A 111 0.19 10.59 4.82
C ILE A 111 1.26 10.64 3.72
N GLU A 112 2.48 10.18 4.02
CA GLU A 112 3.57 10.18 3.05
C GLU A 112 3.34 9.16 1.93
N SER A 113 2.89 7.94 2.24
CA SER A 113 2.55 6.90 1.25
C SER A 113 1.50 7.39 0.26
N ILE A 114 0.38 7.94 0.76
CA ILE A 114 -0.70 8.49 -0.08
C ILE A 114 -0.17 9.65 -0.94
N ARG A 115 0.70 10.51 -0.40
CA ARG A 115 1.33 11.59 -1.16
C ARG A 115 2.20 11.04 -2.29
N GLU A 116 3.04 10.03 -2.04
CA GLU A 116 3.88 9.41 -3.06
C GLU A 116 3.06 8.79 -4.20
N VAL A 117 2.00 8.06 -3.86
CA VAL A 117 1.12 7.45 -4.88
C VAL A 117 0.39 8.52 -5.69
N ASN A 118 -0.10 9.59 -5.06
CA ASN A 118 -0.74 10.70 -5.77
C ASN A 118 0.23 11.44 -6.71
N LEU A 119 1.47 11.64 -6.29
CA LEU A 119 2.51 12.19 -7.17
C LEU A 119 2.78 11.25 -8.36
N LEU A 120 2.83 9.95 -8.13
CA LEU A 120 2.97 8.97 -9.19
C LEU A 120 1.80 9.01 -10.18
N ILE A 121 0.55 9.17 -9.70
CA ILE A 121 -0.63 9.37 -10.55
C ILE A 121 -0.53 10.64 -11.39
N ALA A 122 -0.13 11.76 -10.77
CA ALA A 122 0.04 13.02 -11.49
C ALA A 122 1.06 12.88 -12.63
N ARG A 123 2.20 12.23 -12.35
CA ARG A 123 3.23 11.93 -13.35
C ARG A 123 2.71 10.99 -14.45
N TRP A 124 1.99 9.93 -14.07
CA TRP A 124 1.36 9.01 -15.01
C TRP A 124 0.43 9.73 -15.98
N ARG A 125 -0.45 10.62 -15.50
CA ARG A 125 -1.39 11.39 -16.34
C ARG A 125 -0.69 12.28 -17.38
N THR A 126 0.51 12.77 -17.08
CA THR A 126 1.32 13.52 -18.03
C THR A 126 1.98 12.59 -19.04
N LEU A 127 2.56 11.48 -18.57
CA LEU A 127 3.38 10.57 -19.38
C LEU A 127 2.56 9.60 -20.24
N GLU A 128 1.33 9.28 -19.88
CA GLU A 128 0.46 8.37 -20.66
C GLU A 128 0.16 8.92 -22.06
N LYS A 129 0.26 10.24 -22.25
CA LYS A 129 0.03 10.94 -23.53
C LYS A 129 1.31 11.07 -24.36
N THR A 130 2.47 10.72 -23.82
CA THR A 130 3.77 10.89 -24.48
C THR A 130 4.23 9.57 -25.09
N PRO A 131 4.74 9.57 -26.34
CA PRO A 131 5.43 8.40 -26.89
C PRO A 131 6.55 7.97 -25.94
N ASN A 132 6.56 6.69 -25.54
CA ASN A 132 7.51 6.09 -24.58
C ASN A 132 7.36 6.52 -23.10
N GLY A 133 6.36 7.31 -22.71
CA GLY A 133 6.20 7.76 -21.32
C GLY A 133 6.04 6.62 -20.31
N VAL A 134 5.31 5.56 -20.70
CA VAL A 134 5.16 4.34 -19.89
C VAL A 134 6.50 3.64 -19.64
N TYR A 135 7.32 3.53 -20.69
CA TYR A 135 8.63 2.88 -20.61
C TYR A 135 9.59 3.66 -19.69
N LEU A 136 9.60 4.99 -19.82
CA LEU A 136 10.40 5.87 -18.95
C LEU A 136 10.02 5.71 -17.48
N LEU A 137 8.73 5.79 -17.17
CA LEU A 137 8.24 5.65 -15.80
C LEU A 137 8.54 4.26 -15.24
N ASN A 138 8.33 3.20 -16.04
CA ASN A 138 8.66 1.84 -15.62
C ASN A 138 10.16 1.68 -15.31
N ARG A 139 11.03 2.23 -16.16
CA ARG A 139 12.48 2.14 -15.96
C ARG A 139 12.94 2.89 -14.70
N GLU A 140 12.35 4.06 -14.40
CA GLU A 140 12.63 4.76 -13.15
C GLU A 140 12.21 3.94 -11.92
N LEU A 141 11.01 3.34 -11.98
CA LEU A 141 10.51 2.49 -10.89
C LEU A 141 11.39 1.25 -10.72
N GLU A 142 11.91 0.66 -11.80
CA GLU A 142 12.83 -0.48 -11.73
C GLU A 142 14.18 -0.11 -11.10
N HIS A 143 14.67 1.12 -11.33
CA HIS A 143 15.85 1.64 -10.64
C HIS A 143 15.59 1.85 -9.14
N LYS A 144 14.41 2.35 -8.75
CA LYS A 144 14.03 2.61 -7.35
C LYS A 144 13.70 1.32 -6.59
N PHE A 145 12.97 0.41 -7.23
CA PHE A 145 12.44 -0.82 -6.66
C PHE A 145 13.01 -2.00 -7.45
N LYS A 146 14.29 -2.28 -7.24
CA LYS A 146 14.92 -3.50 -7.77
C LYS A 146 14.16 -4.70 -7.18
N ALA A 147 13.53 -5.48 -8.07
CA ALA A 147 12.88 -6.74 -7.72
C ALA A 147 13.91 -7.81 -7.32
#